data_AF-A0A1Q2LHR3-F1
#
_entry.id   AF-A0A1Q2LHR3-F1
#
_cell.length_a   1.000
_cell.length_b   1.000
_cell.length_c   1.000
_cell.angle_alpha   90.00
_cell.angle_beta   90.00
_cell.angle_gamma   90.00
#
_symmetry.space_group_name_H-M   'P 1'
#
loop_
_entity.id
_entity.type
_entity.pdbx_description
1 polymer ?
#
loop_
_entity_poly.entity_id
_entity_poly.type
_entity_poly.pdbx_seq_one_letter_code
_entity_poly.pdbx_strand_id
1 'polypeptide(L)'
;MHKNLKSSLKDLSDTERLMKIGIVGRVKAGKSSLLNAIAFNGKNVLPKAATPMTAALTEIGYGEKFAIEVDFFTKEDIANIKKDSELYETEFKRITQEKIENLKKNKKYASKSEAELLQDAQRRTTSELSESRMAASKDQYDRIRKSGIDINSLDSHKQVIFDSLEDLQKSLEEYVGSSGKYMPFTRNVKIKFQTDSFKDVNIIDTPGVNDPVVSREQRTRDELGKCDVIFIVSPAGQFMSNEDLDLMDRITHKNGIRELYAVASKVDTQLMGSIKSDANGDFKVALNRVRSVLAGEMVKRIDGLKKSNPEVGDAYDSLLQNGDESVICTSGISTSIKKT
;
A
#
# COMPACT_ATOMS: atom_id res chain seq x y z
N MET A 1 -24.36 -20.39 22.44
CA MET A 1 -24.38 -18.96 22.03
C MET A 1 -23.46 -18.05 22.87
N HIS A 2 -23.23 -18.29 24.17
CA HIS A 2 -22.44 -17.37 25.02
C HIS A 2 -20.90 -17.47 24.92
N LYS A 3 -20.31 -18.56 24.42
CA LYS A 3 -18.84 -18.71 24.31
C LYS A 3 -18.23 -17.84 23.19
N ASN A 4 -18.88 -17.77 22.03
CA ASN A 4 -18.42 -16.96 20.90
C ASN A 4 -18.56 -15.45 21.15
N LEU A 5 -19.60 -15.01 21.87
CA LEU A 5 -19.75 -13.59 22.17
C LEU A 5 -18.66 -13.11 23.14
N LYS A 6 -18.27 -13.93 24.12
CA LYS A 6 -17.18 -13.61 25.05
C LYS A 6 -15.80 -13.61 24.37
N SER A 7 -15.54 -14.53 23.43
CA SER A 7 -14.28 -14.49 22.67
C SER A 7 -14.25 -13.27 21.75
N SER A 8 -15.32 -13.01 21.00
CA SER A 8 -15.40 -11.82 20.13
C SER A 8 -15.32 -10.50 20.91
N LEU A 9 -15.91 -10.41 22.11
CA LEU A 9 -15.78 -9.23 22.99
C LEU A 9 -14.38 -9.07 23.59
N LYS A 10 -13.67 -10.19 23.84
CA LYS A 10 -12.31 -10.17 24.37
C LYS A 10 -11.29 -9.83 23.27
N ASP A 11 -11.49 -10.37 22.08
CA ASP A 11 -10.76 -10.00 20.86
C ASP A 11 -10.99 -8.52 20.53
N LEU A 12 -12.24 -8.02 20.66
CA LEU A 12 -12.56 -6.58 20.56
C LEU A 12 -11.81 -5.76 21.63
N SER A 13 -11.79 -6.19 22.90
CA SER A 13 -11.12 -5.44 23.98
C SER A 13 -9.59 -5.42 23.87
N ASP A 14 -8.98 -6.46 23.32
CA ASP A 14 -7.53 -6.55 23.15
C ASP A 14 -7.08 -5.87 21.84
N THR A 15 -7.88 -5.93 20.76
CA THR A 15 -7.59 -5.16 19.52
C THR A 15 -7.93 -3.67 19.62
N GLU A 16 -8.79 -3.24 20.55
CA GLU A 16 -9.04 -1.81 20.85
C GLU A 16 -7.90 -1.14 21.63
N ARG A 17 -6.95 -1.90 22.20
CA ARG A 17 -5.81 -1.34 22.97
C ARG A 17 -4.51 -1.20 22.19
N LEU A 18 -4.37 -1.87 21.05
CA LEU A 18 -3.15 -1.81 20.26
C LEU A 18 -3.11 -0.53 19.44
N MET A 19 -1.99 0.21 19.52
CA MET A 19 -1.75 1.35 18.65
C MET A 19 -1.60 0.86 17.21
N LYS A 20 -2.46 1.35 16.31
CA LYS A 20 -2.42 1.01 14.89
C LYS A 20 -1.60 2.03 14.12
N ILE A 21 -0.53 1.57 13.49
CA ILE A 21 0.37 2.40 12.68
C ILE A 21 0.18 2.05 11.21
N GLY A 22 -0.39 2.96 10.43
CA GLY A 22 -0.52 2.80 8.98
C GLY A 22 0.74 3.25 8.24
N ILE A 23 1.30 2.42 7.37
CA ILE A 23 2.40 2.83 6.47
C ILE A 23 1.83 3.11 5.09
N VAL A 24 1.94 4.35 4.63
CA VAL A 24 1.43 4.81 3.33
C VAL A 24 2.53 5.43 2.48
N GLY A 25 2.28 5.53 1.17
CA GLY A 25 3.23 6.11 0.22
C GLY A 25 3.14 5.43 -1.15
N ARG A 26 3.67 6.10 -2.17
CA ARG A 26 3.66 5.60 -3.55
C ARG A 26 4.33 4.23 -3.73
N VAL A 27 4.08 3.60 -4.88
CA VAL A 27 4.80 2.38 -5.28
C VAL A 27 6.30 2.69 -5.37
N LYS A 28 7.15 1.77 -4.87
CA LYS A 28 8.62 1.95 -4.77
C LYS A 28 9.09 3.12 -3.87
N ALA A 29 8.21 3.66 -3.02
CA ALA A 29 8.59 4.65 -2.00
C ALA A 29 9.54 4.09 -0.94
N GLY A 30 9.65 2.77 -0.78
CA GLY A 30 10.51 2.15 0.24
C GLY A 30 9.77 1.63 1.48
N LYS A 31 8.42 1.59 1.46
CA LYS A 31 7.58 1.05 2.55
C LYS A 31 8.02 -0.33 3.05
N SER A 32 8.10 -1.32 2.16
CA SER A 32 8.52 -2.69 2.54
C SER A 32 9.95 -2.75 3.06
N SER A 33 10.86 -1.89 2.57
CA SER A 33 12.23 -1.80 3.11
C SER A 33 12.24 -1.22 4.52
N LEU A 34 11.43 -0.18 4.77
CA LEU A 34 11.24 0.41 6.10
C LEU A 34 10.68 -0.62 7.08
N LEU A 35 9.62 -1.33 6.67
CA LEU A 35 9.01 -2.37 7.48
C LEU A 35 9.98 -3.52 7.78
N ASN A 36 10.74 -3.98 6.79
CA ASN A 36 11.78 -4.99 7.02
C ASN A 36 12.88 -4.50 7.99
N ALA A 37 13.24 -3.22 7.94
CA ALA A 37 14.19 -2.63 8.88
C ALA A 37 13.65 -2.59 10.32
N ILE A 38 12.39 -2.18 10.51
CA ILE A 38 11.75 -2.03 11.82
C ILE A 38 11.35 -3.40 12.42
N ALA A 39 10.68 -4.25 11.64
CA ALA A 39 10.08 -5.48 12.12
C ALA A 39 11.06 -6.67 12.18
N PHE A 40 12.02 -6.72 11.25
CA PHE A 40 12.84 -7.90 11.01
C PHE A 40 14.35 -7.63 11.05
N ASN A 41 14.76 -6.54 11.72
CA ASN A 41 16.17 -6.13 11.84
C ASN A 41 16.89 -6.01 10.47
N GLY A 42 16.16 -5.64 9.42
CA GLY A 42 16.66 -5.52 8.05
C GLY A 42 16.66 -6.82 7.23
N LYS A 43 16.21 -7.96 7.79
CA LYS A 43 15.98 -9.18 7.00
C LYS A 43 14.83 -8.94 6.01
N ASN A 44 14.98 -9.44 4.78
CA ASN A 44 13.99 -9.27 3.72
C ASN A 44 12.86 -10.31 3.86
N VAL A 45 12.04 -10.19 4.90
CA VAL A 45 10.93 -11.13 5.18
C VAL A 45 9.69 -10.76 4.39
N LEU A 46 9.31 -9.47 4.43
CA LEU A 46 8.24 -8.99 3.57
C LEU A 46 8.75 -8.93 2.14
N PRO A 47 7.99 -9.49 1.17
CA PRO A 47 8.38 -9.38 -0.22
C PRO A 47 8.52 -7.91 -0.59
N LYS A 48 9.65 -7.55 -1.19
CA LYS A 48 9.89 -6.22 -1.75
C LYS A 48 8.98 -6.07 -2.96
N ALA A 49 7.73 -5.69 -2.74
CA ALA A 49 6.73 -5.55 -3.79
C ALA A 49 7.23 -4.54 -4.84
N ALA A 50 7.71 -5.05 -5.97
CA ALA A 50 8.10 -4.25 -7.14
C ALA A 50 6.94 -4.10 -8.13
N THR A 51 5.84 -4.81 -7.92
CA THR A 51 4.65 -4.81 -8.78
C THR A 51 3.44 -4.21 -8.03
N PRO A 52 2.56 -3.44 -8.70
CA PRO A 52 1.30 -2.91 -8.14
C PRO A 52 0.24 -4.00 -7.82
N MET A 53 0.67 -5.18 -7.36
CA MET A 53 -0.13 -6.41 -7.36
C MET A 53 -0.51 -6.93 -5.96
N THR A 54 -0.11 -6.26 -4.88
CA THR A 54 -0.40 -6.72 -3.51
C THR A 54 -1.84 -6.38 -3.14
N ALA A 55 -2.79 -7.26 -3.48
CA ALA A 55 -4.22 -7.07 -3.20
C ALA A 55 -4.60 -7.28 -1.71
N ALA A 56 -3.72 -7.91 -0.92
CA ALA A 56 -3.95 -8.22 0.48
C ALA A 56 -3.32 -7.15 1.39
N LEU A 57 -4.12 -6.61 2.31
CA LEU A 57 -3.62 -5.85 3.45
C LEU A 57 -2.67 -6.75 4.26
N THR A 58 -1.53 -6.22 4.69
CA THR A 58 -0.59 -6.98 5.54
C THR A 58 -0.48 -6.32 6.90
N GLU A 59 -0.92 -7.03 7.94
CA GLU A 59 -0.76 -6.63 9.33
C GLU A 59 0.47 -7.30 9.94
N ILE A 60 1.17 -6.57 10.79
CA ILE A 60 2.38 -7.04 11.47
C ILE A 60 2.22 -6.72 12.95
N GLY A 61 2.16 -7.76 13.78
CA GLY A 61 1.95 -7.61 15.20
C GLY A 61 2.64 -8.69 16.02
N TYR A 62 2.51 -8.57 17.34
CA TYR A 62 3.08 -9.54 18.26
C TYR A 62 2.39 -10.90 18.21
N GLY A 63 3.18 -11.96 18.39
CA GLY A 63 2.70 -13.28 18.78
C GLY A 63 3.81 -14.12 19.40
N GLU A 64 3.45 -15.07 20.26
CA GLU A 64 4.42 -15.92 20.95
C GLU A 64 5.19 -16.84 20.00
N LYS A 65 4.65 -17.11 18.81
CA LYS A 65 5.25 -17.94 17.77
C LYS A 65 5.26 -17.19 16.44
N PHE A 66 6.13 -17.61 15.52
CA PHE A 66 6.03 -17.22 14.12
C PHE A 66 4.72 -17.79 13.55
N ALA A 67 3.81 -16.91 13.14
CA ALA A 67 2.55 -17.34 12.57
C ALA A 67 2.08 -16.41 11.44
N ILE A 68 1.34 -16.99 10.51
CA ILE A 68 0.58 -16.27 9.50
C ILE A 68 -0.89 -16.60 9.72
N GLU A 69 -1.69 -15.58 9.89
CA GLU A 69 -3.15 -15.63 9.88
C GLU A 69 -3.64 -15.05 8.56
N VAL A 70 -4.42 -15.82 7.82
CA VAL A 70 -4.91 -15.46 6.50
C VAL A 70 -6.43 -15.45 6.53
N ASP A 71 -7.00 -14.32 6.18
CA ASP A 71 -8.42 -14.24 5.85
C ASP A 71 -8.57 -14.31 4.33
N PHE A 72 -9.42 -15.21 3.87
CA PHE A 72 -9.80 -15.29 2.47
C PHE A 72 -11.06 -14.48 2.19
N PHE A 73 -11.27 -14.12 0.92
CA PHE A 73 -12.53 -13.54 0.49
C PHE A 73 -13.69 -14.48 0.80
N THR A 74 -14.75 -13.91 1.36
CA THR A 74 -15.99 -14.65 1.59
C THR A 74 -16.67 -14.97 0.26
N LYS A 75 -17.64 -15.88 0.27
CA LYS A 75 -18.44 -16.19 -0.94
C LYS A 75 -19.15 -14.94 -1.48
N GLU A 76 -19.60 -14.07 -0.59
CA GLU A 76 -20.22 -12.79 -0.95
C GLU A 76 -19.21 -11.83 -1.58
N ASP A 77 -18.00 -11.72 -1.01
CA ASP A 77 -16.92 -10.92 -1.62
C ASP A 77 -16.65 -11.37 -3.06
N ILE A 78 -16.52 -12.68 -3.29
CA ILE A 78 -16.28 -13.23 -4.63
C ILE A 78 -17.47 -12.99 -5.57
N ALA A 79 -18.70 -13.12 -5.08
CA ALA A 79 -19.90 -12.83 -5.87
C ALA A 79 -19.93 -11.36 -6.32
N ASN A 80 -19.57 -10.43 -5.42
CA ASN A 80 -19.45 -9.02 -5.74
C ASN A 80 -18.32 -8.73 -6.75
N ILE A 81 -17.14 -9.35 -6.56
CA ILE A 81 -16.02 -9.26 -7.51
C ILE A 81 -16.43 -9.76 -8.91
N LYS A 82 -17.16 -10.88 -8.97
CA LYS A 82 -17.68 -11.43 -10.22
C LYS A 82 -18.67 -10.47 -10.88
N LYS A 83 -19.62 -9.92 -10.12
CA LYS A 83 -20.61 -8.97 -10.63
C LYS A 83 -19.93 -7.72 -11.21
N ASP A 84 -18.97 -7.14 -10.49
CA ASP A 84 -18.21 -5.97 -10.94
C ASP A 84 -17.38 -6.30 -12.20
N SER A 85 -16.85 -7.52 -12.30
CA SER A 85 -16.16 -8.03 -13.50
C SER A 85 -17.10 -8.16 -14.71
N GLU A 86 -18.33 -8.63 -14.53
CA GLU A 86 -19.32 -8.75 -15.61
C GLU A 86 -19.81 -7.38 -16.11
N LEU A 87 -19.98 -6.43 -15.18
CA LEU A 87 -20.25 -5.04 -15.51
C LEU A 87 -19.11 -4.41 -16.31
N TYR A 88 -17.86 -4.66 -15.90
CA TYR A 88 -16.68 -4.23 -16.67
C TYR A 88 -16.72 -4.74 -18.11
N GLU A 89 -16.99 -6.04 -18.31
CA GLU A 89 -16.99 -6.64 -19.65
C GLU A 89 -18.09 -6.05 -20.55
N THR A 90 -19.27 -5.80 -19.96
CA THR A 90 -20.39 -5.15 -20.66
C THR A 90 -19.99 -3.74 -21.12
N GLU A 91 -19.46 -2.95 -20.20
CA GLU A 91 -19.11 -1.56 -20.46
C GLU A 91 -17.91 -1.44 -21.42
N PHE A 92 -16.91 -2.31 -21.27
CA PHE A 92 -15.78 -2.40 -22.17
C PHE A 92 -16.23 -2.67 -23.62
N LYS A 93 -17.19 -3.60 -23.82
CA LYS A 93 -17.75 -3.87 -25.15
C LYS A 93 -18.49 -2.65 -25.71
N ARG A 94 -19.32 -2.00 -24.89
CA ARG A 94 -20.08 -0.80 -25.29
C ARG A 94 -19.15 0.32 -25.76
N ILE A 95 -18.18 0.70 -24.93
CA ILE A 95 -17.24 1.79 -25.23
C ILE A 95 -16.34 1.42 -26.42
N THR A 96 -15.88 0.16 -26.51
CA THR A 96 -15.08 -0.29 -27.65
C THR A 96 -15.86 -0.14 -28.95
N GLN A 97 -17.14 -0.53 -28.98
CA GLN A 97 -17.99 -0.41 -30.16
C GLN A 97 -18.19 1.06 -30.58
N GLU A 98 -18.48 1.95 -29.63
CA GLU A 98 -18.59 3.40 -29.89
C GLU A 98 -17.29 3.98 -30.46
N LYS A 99 -16.14 3.56 -29.94
CA LYS A 99 -14.84 3.97 -30.48
C LYS A 99 -14.60 3.45 -31.89
N ILE A 100 -14.97 2.21 -32.19
CA ILE A 100 -14.86 1.65 -33.56
C ILE A 100 -15.69 2.48 -34.54
N GLU A 101 -16.95 2.80 -34.20
CA GLU A 101 -17.81 3.61 -35.06
C GLU A 101 -17.24 5.01 -35.31
N ASN A 102 -16.68 5.64 -34.28
CA ASN A 102 -16.02 6.93 -34.40
C ASN A 102 -14.74 6.88 -35.23
N LEU A 103 -13.94 5.81 -35.10
CA LEU A 103 -12.75 5.60 -35.93
C LEU A 103 -13.12 5.37 -37.40
N LYS A 104 -14.18 4.60 -37.69
CA LYS A 104 -14.67 4.36 -39.07
C LYS A 104 -15.11 5.65 -39.78
N LYS A 105 -15.62 6.64 -39.05
CA LYS A 105 -16.02 7.96 -39.60
C LYS A 105 -14.83 8.89 -39.90
N ASN A 106 -13.64 8.61 -39.39
CA ASN A 106 -12.48 9.46 -39.54
C ASN A 106 -11.68 9.09 -40.80
N LYS A 107 -11.53 10.03 -41.75
CA LYS A 107 -10.80 9.82 -43.01
C LYS A 107 -9.37 9.29 -42.84
N LYS A 108 -8.70 9.59 -41.71
CA LYS A 108 -7.35 9.09 -41.39
C LYS A 108 -7.29 7.56 -41.22
N TYR A 109 -8.42 6.93 -40.87
CA TYR A 109 -8.51 5.51 -40.57
C TYR A 109 -9.22 4.70 -41.66
N ALA A 110 -9.59 5.33 -42.78
CA ALA A 110 -10.34 4.70 -43.87
C ALA A 110 -9.56 3.56 -44.57
N SER A 111 -8.23 3.56 -44.49
CA SER A 111 -7.36 2.53 -45.07
C SER A 111 -6.97 1.41 -44.09
N LYS A 112 -7.39 1.49 -42.81
CA LYS A 112 -7.06 0.47 -41.81
C LYS A 112 -8.00 -0.72 -41.92
N SER A 113 -7.47 -1.91 -41.67
CA SER A 113 -8.26 -3.13 -41.56
C SER A 113 -9.16 -3.11 -40.31
N GLU A 114 -10.22 -3.92 -40.32
CA GLU A 114 -11.14 -4.04 -39.19
C GLU A 114 -10.45 -4.53 -37.92
N ALA A 115 -9.45 -5.42 -38.04
CA ALA A 115 -8.64 -5.88 -36.92
C ALA A 115 -7.81 -4.76 -36.29
N GLU A 116 -7.21 -3.87 -37.10
CA GLU A 116 -6.44 -2.72 -36.59
C GLU A 116 -7.33 -1.68 -35.90
N LEU A 117 -8.54 -1.46 -36.43
CA LEU A 117 -9.53 -0.58 -35.79
C LEU A 117 -9.98 -1.13 -34.44
N LEU A 118 -10.26 -2.44 -34.37
CA LEU A 118 -10.60 -3.12 -33.13
C LEU A 118 -9.46 -3.02 -32.11
N GLN A 119 -8.21 -3.24 -32.54
CA GLN A 119 -7.05 -3.15 -31.65
C GLN A 119 -6.85 -1.72 -31.09
N ASP A 120 -6.98 -0.68 -31.92
CA ASP A 120 -6.86 0.72 -31.48
C ASP A 120 -8.01 1.11 -30.54
N ALA A 121 -9.25 0.70 -30.86
CA ALA A 121 -10.41 0.93 -30.01
C ALA A 121 -10.29 0.24 -28.65
N GLN A 122 -9.87 -1.04 -28.63
CA GLN A 122 -9.62 -1.78 -27.40
C GLN A 122 -8.52 -1.11 -26.57
N ARG A 123 -7.39 -0.74 -27.17
CA ARG A 123 -6.29 -0.06 -26.47
C ARG A 123 -6.78 1.23 -25.78
N ARG A 124 -7.54 2.05 -26.50
CA ARG A 124 -8.09 3.30 -25.95
C ARG A 124 -9.10 3.06 -24.84
N THR A 125 -9.95 2.05 -24.99
CA THR A 125 -10.93 1.65 -23.96
C THR A 125 -10.23 1.13 -22.72
N THR A 126 -9.19 0.31 -22.88
CA THR A 126 -8.35 -0.16 -21.76
C THR A 126 -7.73 1.02 -21.03
N SER A 127 -7.15 1.99 -21.73
CA SER A 127 -6.58 3.19 -21.09
C SER A 127 -7.63 3.98 -20.31
N GLU A 128 -8.81 4.19 -20.89
CA GLU A 128 -9.90 4.93 -20.26
C GLU A 128 -10.47 4.24 -19.02
N LEU A 129 -10.61 2.92 -19.05
CA LEU A 129 -11.20 2.15 -17.95
C LEU A 129 -10.18 1.62 -16.94
N SER A 130 -8.88 1.76 -17.21
CA SER A 130 -7.80 1.11 -16.46
C SER A 130 -7.80 1.43 -14.96
N GLU A 131 -8.27 2.62 -14.59
CA GLU A 131 -8.30 3.08 -13.19
C GLU A 131 -9.65 2.80 -12.49
N SER A 132 -10.60 2.14 -13.16
CA SER A 132 -11.92 1.89 -12.57
C SER A 132 -11.93 0.72 -11.58
N ARG A 133 -12.79 0.80 -10.55
CA ARG A 133 -13.10 -0.34 -9.65
C ARG A 133 -13.48 -1.62 -10.40
N MET A 134 -14.17 -1.46 -11.53
CA MET A 134 -14.61 -2.54 -12.40
C MET A 134 -13.42 -3.25 -13.07
N ALA A 135 -12.43 -2.51 -13.57
CA ALA A 135 -11.22 -3.08 -14.19
C ALA A 135 -10.42 -3.92 -13.21
N ALA A 136 -10.34 -3.47 -11.97
CA ALA A 136 -9.69 -4.21 -10.92
C ALA A 136 -10.38 -5.50 -10.52
N SER A 137 -11.71 -5.45 -10.39
CA SER A 137 -12.52 -6.61 -10.07
C SER A 137 -12.42 -7.63 -11.19
N LYS A 138 -12.32 -7.17 -12.44
CA LYS A 138 -12.01 -8.01 -13.60
C LYS A 138 -10.64 -8.70 -13.48
N ASP A 139 -9.56 -7.98 -13.19
CA ASP A 139 -8.22 -8.58 -12.99
C ASP A 139 -8.24 -9.61 -11.85
N GLN A 140 -8.85 -9.27 -10.71
CA GLN A 140 -8.96 -10.16 -9.57
C GLN A 140 -9.75 -11.43 -9.92
N TYR A 141 -10.90 -11.28 -10.57
CA TYR A 141 -11.75 -12.40 -10.97
C TYR A 141 -11.07 -13.32 -12.00
N ASP A 142 -10.35 -12.75 -12.95
CA ASP A 142 -9.58 -13.52 -13.93
C ASP A 142 -8.48 -14.35 -13.27
N ARG A 143 -7.80 -13.80 -12.25
CA ARG A 143 -6.80 -14.55 -11.46
C ARG A 143 -7.44 -15.68 -10.67
N ILE A 144 -8.57 -15.42 -10.01
CA ILE A 144 -9.35 -16.44 -9.30
C ILE A 144 -9.69 -17.59 -10.26
N ARG A 145 -10.22 -17.28 -11.45
CA ARG A 145 -10.57 -18.29 -12.45
C ARG A 145 -9.36 -19.07 -12.97
N LYS A 146 -8.24 -18.39 -13.23
CA LYS A 146 -7.00 -19.01 -13.72
C LYS A 146 -6.33 -19.90 -12.68
N SER A 147 -6.57 -19.67 -11.38
CA SER A 147 -5.95 -20.45 -10.31
C SER A 147 -6.39 -21.93 -10.29
N GLY A 148 -7.60 -22.23 -10.79
CA GLY A 148 -8.20 -23.56 -10.74
C GLY A 148 -8.60 -24.04 -9.33
N ILE A 149 -8.52 -23.19 -8.30
CA ILE A 149 -8.90 -23.55 -6.92
C ILE A 149 -10.41 -23.39 -6.73
N ASP A 150 -11.06 -24.40 -6.18
CA ASP A 150 -12.45 -24.28 -5.74
C ASP A 150 -12.51 -23.45 -4.45
N ILE A 151 -13.22 -22.34 -4.51
CA ILE A 151 -13.44 -21.43 -3.37
C ILE A 151 -14.11 -22.16 -2.20
N ASN A 152 -14.95 -23.16 -2.47
CA ASN A 152 -15.62 -23.92 -1.41
C ASN A 152 -14.65 -24.81 -0.61
N SER A 153 -13.45 -25.05 -1.13
CA SER A 153 -12.39 -25.78 -0.43
C SER A 153 -11.51 -24.91 0.46
N LEU A 154 -11.69 -23.58 0.40
CA LEU A 154 -10.95 -22.64 1.24
C LEU A 154 -11.74 -22.35 2.51
N ASP A 155 -11.11 -22.55 3.66
CA ASP A 155 -11.62 -22.02 4.93
C ASP A 155 -11.68 -20.50 4.85
N SER A 156 -12.60 -19.85 5.58
CA SER A 156 -12.65 -18.38 5.61
C SER A 156 -11.43 -17.76 6.30
N HIS A 157 -10.83 -18.53 7.21
CA HIS A 157 -9.67 -18.13 8.00
C HIS A 157 -8.72 -19.31 8.14
N LYS A 158 -7.42 -19.06 7.99
CA LYS A 158 -6.37 -20.06 8.14
C LYS A 158 -5.24 -19.51 8.98
N GLN A 159 -4.83 -20.25 10.01
CA GLN A 159 -3.65 -19.96 10.79
C GLN A 159 -2.58 -21.02 10.51
N VAL A 160 -1.35 -20.58 10.27
CA VAL A 160 -0.18 -21.46 10.11
C VAL A 160 0.90 -20.99 11.07
N ILE A 161 1.46 -21.93 11.84
CA ILE A 161 2.52 -21.70 12.80
C ILE A 161 3.82 -22.26 12.22
N PHE A 162 4.93 -21.56 12.45
CA PHE A 162 6.25 -21.89 11.94
C PHE A 162 7.26 -21.97 13.08
N ASP A 163 8.27 -22.81 12.90
CA ASP A 163 9.39 -22.94 13.85
C ASP A 163 10.47 -21.87 13.62
N SER A 164 10.49 -21.27 12.41
CA SER A 164 11.49 -20.28 12.01
C SER A 164 10.88 -19.12 11.20
N LEU A 165 11.59 -17.99 11.20
CA LEU A 165 11.25 -16.84 10.37
C LEU A 165 11.42 -17.14 8.87
N GLU A 166 12.41 -17.97 8.53
CA GLU A 166 12.70 -18.37 7.16
C GLU A 166 11.57 -19.24 6.56
N ASP A 167 10.95 -20.12 7.34
CA ASP A 167 9.81 -20.92 6.88
C ASP A 167 8.53 -20.09 6.76
N LEU A 168 8.33 -19.14 7.69
CA LEU A 168 7.27 -18.15 7.59
C LEU A 168 7.40 -17.36 6.29
N GLN A 169 8.60 -16.86 5.99
CA GLN A 169 8.85 -16.08 4.77
C GLN A 169 8.50 -16.86 3.50
N LYS A 170 8.94 -18.13 3.40
CA LYS A 170 8.62 -18.98 2.23
C LYS A 170 7.11 -19.16 2.07
N SER A 171 6.39 -19.38 3.17
CA SER A 171 4.95 -19.56 3.12
C SER A 171 4.20 -18.26 2.80
N LEU A 172 4.70 -17.11 3.27
CA LEU A 172 4.12 -15.80 3.01
C LEU A 172 4.01 -15.52 1.50
N GLU A 173 4.99 -15.93 0.70
CA GLU A 173 4.98 -15.77 -0.76
C GLU A 173 3.75 -16.42 -1.43
N GLU A 174 3.18 -17.49 -0.86
CA GLU A 174 1.98 -18.13 -1.40
C GLU A 174 0.72 -17.25 -1.29
N TYR A 175 0.69 -16.34 -0.31
CA TYR A 175 -0.49 -15.53 0.02
C TYR A 175 -0.39 -14.08 -0.49
N VAL A 176 0.81 -13.50 -0.54
CA VAL A 176 1.01 -12.09 -0.97
C VAL A 176 1.91 -11.94 -2.21
N GLY A 177 2.59 -13.01 -2.64
CA GLY A 177 3.46 -12.98 -3.81
C GLY A 177 2.68 -12.88 -5.12
N SER A 178 3.28 -12.25 -6.15
CA SER A 178 2.63 -12.05 -7.46
C SER A 178 2.22 -13.35 -8.16
N SER A 179 2.92 -14.44 -7.86
CA SER A 179 2.69 -15.80 -8.38
C SER A 179 2.18 -16.75 -7.28
N GLY A 180 1.79 -16.22 -6.13
CA GLY A 180 1.32 -17.02 -4.99
C GLY A 180 0.02 -17.74 -5.33
N LYS A 181 -0.05 -19.03 -4.96
CA LYS A 181 -1.20 -19.89 -5.22
C LYS A 181 -2.50 -19.34 -4.64
N TYR A 182 -2.44 -18.78 -3.43
CA TYR A 182 -3.62 -18.32 -2.69
C TYR A 182 -3.85 -16.82 -2.81
N MET A 183 -2.88 -16.05 -3.32
CA MET A 183 -2.96 -14.59 -3.47
C MET A 183 -4.26 -14.07 -4.13
N PRO A 184 -4.83 -14.71 -5.18
CA PRO A 184 -6.09 -14.26 -5.76
C PRO A 184 -7.31 -14.33 -4.81
N PHE A 185 -7.20 -15.09 -3.72
CA PHE A 185 -8.25 -15.30 -2.73
C PHE A 185 -7.96 -14.58 -1.41
N THR A 186 -6.70 -14.23 -1.16
CA THR A 186 -6.25 -13.58 0.06
C THR A 186 -6.86 -12.19 0.19
N ARG A 187 -7.60 -11.96 1.28
CA ARG A 187 -8.16 -10.66 1.65
C ARG A 187 -7.23 -9.90 2.60
N ASN A 188 -6.77 -10.56 3.65
CA ASN A 188 -5.89 -9.99 4.68
C ASN A 188 -4.86 -11.04 5.10
N VAL A 189 -3.65 -10.59 5.43
CA VAL A 189 -2.59 -11.42 6.01
C VAL A 189 -2.07 -10.76 7.26
N LYS A 190 -2.06 -11.47 8.37
CA LYS A 190 -1.48 -11.02 9.63
C LYS A 190 -0.28 -11.87 9.98
N ILE A 191 0.87 -11.21 10.09
CA ILE A 191 2.14 -11.80 10.45
C ILE A 191 2.36 -11.57 11.94
N LYS A 192 2.59 -12.66 12.67
CA LYS A 192 2.86 -12.65 14.11
C LYS A 192 4.23 -13.22 14.41
N PHE A 193 4.96 -12.57 15.31
CA PHE A 193 6.26 -13.03 15.80
C PHE A 193 6.61 -12.40 17.14
N GLN A 194 7.57 -13.01 17.82
CA GLN A 194 7.93 -12.66 19.18
C GLN A 194 8.95 -11.50 19.18
N THR A 195 8.43 -10.27 19.09
CA THR A 195 9.23 -9.05 19.27
C THR A 195 8.55 -8.10 20.23
N ASP A 196 9.22 -7.78 21.34
CA ASP A 196 8.65 -6.96 22.41
C ASP A 196 8.18 -5.58 21.93
N SER A 197 8.87 -4.98 20.95
CA SER A 197 8.49 -3.69 20.34
C SER A 197 7.12 -3.68 19.66
N PHE A 198 6.52 -4.85 19.41
CA PHE A 198 5.20 -5.01 18.78
C PHE A 198 4.11 -5.44 19.76
N LYS A 199 4.39 -5.60 21.07
CA LYS A 199 3.40 -6.05 22.06
C LYS A 199 2.16 -5.16 22.11
N ASP A 200 2.38 -3.85 22.02
CA ASP A 200 1.32 -2.83 22.11
C ASP A 200 1.07 -2.11 20.76
N VAL A 201 1.68 -2.61 19.67
CA VAL A 201 1.67 -1.97 18.35
C VAL A 201 1.29 -2.97 17.28
N ASN A 202 0.39 -2.57 16.38
CA ASN A 202 0.06 -3.29 15.17
C ASN A 202 0.38 -2.41 13.96
N ILE A 203 1.30 -2.84 13.11
CA ILE A 203 1.63 -2.11 11.89
C ILE A 203 0.77 -2.64 10.76
N ILE A 204 0.14 -1.70 10.04
CA ILE A 204 -0.69 -1.98 8.87
C ILE A 204 0.09 -1.51 7.65
N ASP A 205 0.65 -2.46 6.91
CA ASP A 205 1.22 -2.19 5.58
C ASP A 205 0.07 -2.07 4.60
N THR A 206 -0.11 -0.87 4.07
CA THR A 206 -1.12 -0.63 3.06
C THR A 206 -0.53 -0.86 1.67
N PRO A 207 -1.24 -1.61 0.81
CA PRO A 207 -1.01 -1.54 -0.63
C PRO A 207 -1.00 -0.06 -1.03
N GLY A 208 0.04 0.35 -1.76
CA GLY A 208 0.30 1.77 -2.02
C GLY A 208 -0.97 2.46 -2.47
N VAL A 209 -1.39 3.51 -1.76
CA VAL A 209 -2.70 4.16 -1.94
C VAL A 209 -2.89 4.78 -3.33
N ASN A 210 -1.82 4.84 -4.13
CA ASN A 210 -1.86 5.01 -5.59
C ASN A 210 -2.06 3.67 -6.32
N ASP A 211 -2.88 2.77 -5.76
CA ASP A 211 -3.25 1.52 -6.42
C ASP A 211 -4.19 1.92 -7.57
N PRO A 212 -3.91 1.54 -8.83
CA PRO A 212 -4.79 1.85 -9.96
C PRO A 212 -6.21 1.27 -9.79
N VAL A 213 -6.44 0.47 -8.76
CA VAL A 213 -7.72 -0.13 -8.41
C VAL A 213 -8.47 0.69 -7.34
N VAL A 214 -9.53 1.38 -7.75
CA VAL A 214 -10.39 2.20 -6.86
C VAL A 214 -11.10 1.40 -5.75
N SER A 215 -11.43 0.11 -5.94
CA SER A 215 -12.00 -0.71 -4.85
C SER A 215 -11.01 -1.03 -3.73
N ARG A 216 -9.72 -1.09 -4.07
CA ARG A 216 -8.62 -1.29 -3.10
C ARG A 216 -8.35 0.01 -2.37
N GLU A 217 -8.46 1.14 -3.06
CA GLU A 217 -8.36 2.46 -2.45
C GLU A 217 -9.40 2.66 -1.33
N GLN A 218 -10.68 2.30 -1.53
CA GLN A 218 -11.70 2.47 -0.48
C GLN A 218 -11.42 1.61 0.75
N ARG A 219 -11.04 0.34 0.56
CA ARG A 219 -10.72 -0.58 1.67
C ARG A 219 -9.47 -0.13 2.43
N THR A 220 -8.43 0.24 1.69
CA THR A 220 -7.21 0.81 2.27
C THR A 220 -7.52 2.08 3.06
N ARG A 221 -8.38 2.97 2.54
CA ARG A 221 -8.83 4.16 3.27
C ARG A 221 -9.61 3.81 4.54
N ASP A 222 -10.50 2.82 4.50
CA ASP A 222 -11.29 2.40 5.67
C ASP A 222 -10.40 1.79 6.77
N GLU A 223 -9.32 1.09 6.41
CA GLU A 223 -8.34 0.59 7.38
C GLU A 223 -7.41 1.70 7.90
N LEU A 224 -7.02 2.64 7.04
CA LEU A 224 -6.24 3.82 7.45
C LEU A 224 -7.03 4.73 8.39
N GLY A 225 -8.33 4.86 8.20
CA GLY A 225 -9.21 5.61 9.12
C GLY A 225 -9.29 5.00 10.53
N LYS A 226 -8.85 3.74 10.71
CA LYS A 226 -8.74 3.09 12.02
C LYS A 226 -7.34 3.21 12.63
N CYS A 227 -6.37 3.81 11.92
CA CYS A 227 -5.01 3.98 12.42
C CYS A 227 -4.93 5.16 13.37
N ASP A 228 -4.23 4.98 14.49
CA ASP A 228 -3.92 6.08 15.42
C ASP A 228 -2.83 6.99 14.83
N VAL A 229 -1.84 6.36 14.17
CA VAL A 229 -0.67 7.03 13.60
C VAL A 229 -0.51 6.62 12.14
N ILE A 230 -0.16 7.56 11.26
CA ILE A 230 0.15 7.27 9.86
C ILE A 230 1.54 7.77 9.49
N PHE A 231 2.37 6.89 8.95
CA PHE A 231 3.68 7.22 8.39
C PHE A 231 3.58 7.38 6.88
N ILE A 232 3.85 8.59 6.39
CA ILE A 232 3.87 8.94 4.98
C ILE A 232 5.30 8.76 4.46
N VAL A 233 5.54 7.66 3.76
CA VAL A 233 6.85 7.32 3.20
C VAL A 233 7.02 7.95 1.83
N SER A 234 7.96 8.88 1.71
CA SER A 234 8.27 9.61 0.49
C SER A 234 9.78 9.58 0.18
N PRO A 235 10.21 9.24 -1.05
CA PRO A 235 11.62 9.26 -1.42
C PRO A 235 12.25 10.65 -1.28
N ALA A 236 13.39 10.74 -0.61
CA ALA A 236 14.09 12.00 -0.32
C ALA A 236 14.43 12.82 -1.57
N GLY A 237 14.69 12.17 -2.71
CA GLY A 237 14.97 12.89 -3.97
C GLY A 237 13.75 13.53 -4.63
N GLN A 238 12.54 13.20 -4.18
CA GLN A 238 11.27 13.77 -4.61
C GLN A 238 10.33 13.92 -3.41
N PHE A 239 10.88 14.42 -2.30
CA PHE A 239 10.18 14.39 -1.02
C PHE A 239 8.92 15.26 -1.06
N MET A 240 7.81 14.71 -0.55
CA MET A 240 6.50 15.37 -0.54
C MET A 240 6.07 15.86 -1.93
N SER A 241 6.28 15.07 -2.99
CA SER A 241 5.82 15.49 -4.32
C SER A 241 4.29 15.50 -4.39
N ASN A 242 3.72 16.00 -5.49
CA ASN A 242 2.27 16.21 -5.59
C ASN A 242 1.47 14.91 -5.38
N GLU A 243 1.97 13.76 -5.84
CA GLU A 243 1.28 12.49 -5.61
C GLU A 243 1.32 12.04 -4.13
N ASP A 244 2.28 12.52 -3.32
CA ASP A 244 2.28 12.27 -1.87
C ASP A 244 1.30 13.22 -1.16
N LEU A 245 1.18 14.47 -1.63
CA LEU A 245 0.23 15.45 -1.09
C LEU A 245 -1.23 15.05 -1.41
N ASP A 246 -1.50 14.62 -2.64
CA ASP A 246 -2.81 14.09 -3.04
C ASP A 246 -3.21 12.88 -2.20
N LEU A 247 -2.22 12.05 -1.86
CA LEU A 247 -2.40 10.92 -0.96
C LEU A 247 -2.76 11.37 0.46
N MET A 248 -2.01 12.32 1.01
CA MET A 248 -2.28 12.88 2.35
C MET A 248 -3.68 13.48 2.43
N ASP A 249 -4.08 14.23 1.41
CA ASP A 249 -5.41 14.81 1.32
C ASP A 249 -6.50 13.74 1.37
N ARG A 250 -6.41 12.72 0.51
CA ARG A 250 -7.37 11.61 0.45
C ARG A 250 -7.53 10.83 1.75
N ILE A 251 -6.47 10.75 2.56
CA ILE A 251 -6.44 10.00 3.82
C ILE A 251 -7.04 10.84 4.96
N THR A 252 -6.77 12.15 5.01
CA THR A 252 -7.14 13.03 6.12
C THR A 252 -8.61 13.45 6.14
N HIS A 253 -9.32 13.36 5.02
CA HIS A 253 -10.75 13.73 4.89
C HIS A 253 -11.75 12.85 5.69
N LYS A 254 -11.33 11.74 6.32
CA LYS A 254 -12.22 10.90 7.15
C LYS A 254 -11.70 10.83 8.59
N ASN A 255 -12.51 11.36 9.51
CA ASN A 255 -12.29 11.39 10.96
C ASN A 255 -11.73 10.06 11.50
N GLY A 256 -10.62 10.14 12.26
CA GLY A 256 -10.05 9.00 12.97
C GLY A 256 -8.53 9.06 13.16
N ILE A 257 -7.83 9.78 12.27
CA ILE A 257 -6.37 9.90 12.31
C ILE A 257 -5.97 10.89 13.40
N ARG A 258 -5.12 10.43 14.33
CA ARG A 258 -4.66 11.28 15.44
C ARG A 258 -3.35 11.96 15.12
N GLU A 259 -2.42 11.27 14.46
CA GLU A 259 -1.09 11.80 14.17
C GLU A 259 -0.51 11.36 12.82
N LEU A 260 0.19 12.26 12.15
CA LEU A 260 0.91 12.04 10.90
C LEU A 260 2.40 12.24 11.09
N TYR A 261 3.21 11.34 10.52
CA TYR A 261 4.67 11.48 10.46
C TYR A 261 5.17 11.34 9.04
N ALA A 262 6.13 12.18 8.67
CA ALA A 262 6.79 12.11 7.37
C ALA A 262 8.05 11.26 7.45
N VAL A 263 8.17 10.27 6.57
CA VAL A 263 9.36 9.44 6.45
C VAL A 263 10.06 9.73 5.13
N ALA A 264 11.18 10.42 5.19
CA ALA A 264 12.08 10.61 4.06
C ALA A 264 12.88 9.32 3.82
N SER A 265 12.56 8.60 2.75
CA SER A 265 13.26 7.36 2.39
C SER A 265 14.40 7.57 1.42
N LYS A 266 15.35 6.64 1.37
CA LYS A 266 16.49 6.72 0.44
C LYS A 266 17.32 8.00 0.63
N VAL A 267 17.46 8.46 1.87
CA VAL A 267 18.20 9.69 2.20
C VAL A 267 19.68 9.57 1.85
N ASP A 268 20.22 8.36 1.83
CA ASP A 268 21.57 8.05 1.36
C ASP A 268 21.84 8.53 -0.07
N THR A 269 20.82 8.59 -0.94
CA THR A 269 20.99 9.12 -2.30
C THR A 269 21.13 10.65 -2.34
N GLN A 270 20.84 11.33 -1.23
CA GLN A 270 20.95 12.79 -1.10
C GLN A 270 22.29 13.22 -0.48
N LEU A 271 23.12 12.29 0.03
CA LEU A 271 24.39 12.62 0.70
C LEU A 271 25.56 12.90 -0.29
N MET A 272 25.25 13.42 -1.48
CA MET A 272 26.21 13.67 -2.55
C MET A 272 26.35 15.16 -2.85
N GLY A 273 27.33 15.53 -3.69
CA GLY A 273 27.50 16.92 -4.15
C GLY A 273 27.86 17.90 -3.04
N SER A 274 27.23 19.07 -3.06
CA SER A 274 27.51 20.17 -2.11
C SER A 274 27.23 19.80 -0.66
N ILE A 275 26.33 18.85 -0.40
CA ILE A 275 26.06 18.39 0.98
C ILE A 275 27.32 17.78 1.60
N LYS A 276 28.11 17.03 0.83
CA LYS A 276 29.36 16.43 1.31
C LYS A 276 30.44 17.50 1.58
N SER A 277 30.60 18.47 0.68
CA SER A 277 31.59 19.54 0.85
C SER A 277 31.26 20.41 2.05
N ASP A 278 29.99 20.79 2.19
CA ASP A 278 29.54 21.75 3.20
C ASP A 278 29.49 21.12 4.60
N ALA A 279 29.33 19.79 4.67
CA ALA A 279 29.48 19.03 5.90
C ALA A 279 30.94 18.68 6.23
N ASN A 280 31.89 19.08 5.37
CA ASN A 280 33.32 18.76 5.50
C ASN A 280 33.60 17.26 5.69
N GLY A 281 32.79 16.41 5.04
CA GLY A 281 32.86 14.95 5.17
C GLY A 281 32.26 14.35 6.45
N ASP A 282 31.71 15.14 7.37
CA ASP A 282 31.02 14.64 8.57
C ASP A 282 29.62 14.12 8.22
N PHE A 283 29.38 12.83 8.44
CA PHE A 283 28.11 12.19 8.13
C PHE A 283 26.93 12.72 8.94
N LYS A 284 27.11 12.99 10.25
CA LYS A 284 26.02 13.48 11.09
C LYS A 284 25.62 14.89 10.68
N VAL A 285 26.60 15.73 10.37
CA VAL A 285 26.36 17.09 9.85
C VAL A 285 25.66 17.03 8.50
N ALA A 286 26.14 16.17 7.58
CA ALA A 286 25.51 15.98 6.27
C ALA A 286 24.05 15.51 6.39
N LEU A 287 23.79 14.51 7.24
CA LEU A 287 22.45 13.96 7.44
C LEU A 287 21.50 14.99 8.05
N ASN A 288 21.92 15.72 9.07
CA ASN A 288 21.12 16.79 9.67
C ASN A 288 20.80 17.87 8.64
N ARG A 289 21.77 18.25 7.81
CA ARG A 289 21.54 19.24 6.76
C ARG A 289 20.52 18.78 5.72
N VAL A 290 20.59 17.51 5.30
CA VAL A 290 19.55 16.93 4.43
C VAL A 290 18.20 16.97 5.11
N ARG A 291 18.12 16.55 6.38
CA ARG A 291 16.88 16.57 7.17
C ARG A 291 16.27 17.98 7.22
N SER A 292 17.07 19.00 7.49
CA SER A 292 16.60 20.39 7.53
C SER A 292 16.09 20.91 6.19
N VAL A 293 16.76 20.55 5.09
CA VAL A 293 16.29 20.90 3.73
C VAL A 293 14.94 20.26 3.45
N LEU A 294 14.83 18.95 3.71
CA LEU A 294 13.59 18.18 3.49
C LEU A 294 12.44 18.68 4.37
N ALA A 295 12.71 19.00 5.64
CA ALA A 295 11.72 19.57 6.55
C ALA A 295 11.22 20.93 6.06
N GLY A 296 12.14 21.81 5.63
CA GLY A 296 11.79 23.10 5.06
C GLY A 296 10.94 22.99 3.79
N GLU A 297 11.22 22.01 2.92
CA GLU A 297 10.40 21.73 1.73
C GLU A 297 9.02 21.18 2.09
N MET A 298 8.95 20.25 3.04
CA MET A 298 7.70 19.68 3.54
C MET A 298 6.79 20.76 4.13
N VAL A 299 7.31 21.60 5.04
CA VAL A 299 6.53 22.68 5.66
C VAL A 299 5.93 23.60 4.59
N LYS A 300 6.73 24.02 3.60
CA LYS A 300 6.24 24.88 2.50
C LYS A 300 5.12 24.22 1.69
N ARG A 301 5.26 22.92 1.39
CA ARG A 301 4.29 22.18 0.56
C ARG A 301 3.00 21.88 1.32
N ILE A 302 3.10 21.43 2.57
CA ILE A 302 1.95 21.14 3.44
C ILE A 302 1.19 22.42 3.79
N ASP A 303 1.87 23.54 4.06
CA ASP A 303 1.22 24.84 4.28
C ASP A 303 0.40 25.27 3.04
N GLY A 304 0.92 25.02 1.84
CA GLY A 304 0.17 25.19 0.60
C GLY A 304 -1.09 24.33 0.53
N LEU A 305 -0.97 23.03 0.84
CA LEU A 305 -2.09 22.08 0.84
C LEU A 305 -3.17 22.48 1.87
N LYS A 306 -2.76 22.82 3.10
CA LYS A 306 -3.68 23.25 4.18
C LYS A 306 -4.47 24.50 3.82
N LYS A 307 -3.85 25.44 3.11
CA LYS A 307 -4.53 26.66 2.61
C LYS A 307 -5.55 26.35 1.51
N SER A 308 -5.29 25.35 0.69
CA SER A 308 -6.22 24.90 -0.35
C SER A 308 -7.40 24.10 0.22
N ASN A 309 -7.17 23.35 1.32
CA ASN A 309 -8.15 22.43 1.91
C ASN A 309 -8.34 22.71 3.41
N PRO A 310 -8.99 23.83 3.79
CA PRO A 310 -9.16 24.25 5.18
C PRO A 310 -9.99 23.27 6.04
N GLU A 311 -10.80 22.41 5.41
CA GLU A 311 -11.59 21.35 6.05
C GLU A 311 -10.76 20.28 6.76
N VAL A 312 -9.47 20.16 6.43
CA VAL A 312 -8.55 19.20 7.04
C VAL A 312 -8.16 19.60 8.49
N GLY A 313 -8.47 20.84 8.90
CA GLY A 313 -8.35 21.26 10.29
C GLY A 313 -6.91 21.25 10.83
N ASP A 314 -6.70 20.52 11.93
CA ASP A 314 -5.44 20.41 12.67
C ASP A 314 -4.62 19.15 12.30
N ALA A 315 -5.09 18.33 11.36
CA ALA A 315 -4.45 17.04 11.02
C ALA A 315 -2.97 17.18 10.58
N TYR A 316 -2.58 18.33 10.01
CA TYR A 316 -1.21 18.61 9.58
C TYR A 316 -0.36 19.38 10.59
N ASP A 317 -0.92 19.78 11.73
CA ASP A 317 -0.25 20.71 12.65
C ASP A 317 1.00 20.11 13.26
N SER A 318 1.00 18.80 13.56
CA SER A 318 2.18 18.08 14.04
C SER A 318 3.34 18.09 13.03
N LEU A 319 3.04 18.05 11.72
CA LEU A 319 4.06 18.13 10.67
C LEU A 319 4.61 19.56 10.52
N LEU A 320 3.76 20.58 10.70
CA LEU A 320 4.12 21.99 10.57
C LEU A 320 4.86 22.55 11.79
N GLN A 321 4.49 22.14 13.01
CA GLN A 321 5.04 22.69 14.26
C GLN A 321 6.40 22.09 14.64
N ASN A 322 6.62 20.81 14.33
CA ASN A 322 7.80 20.08 14.80
C ASN A 322 9.04 20.23 13.89
N GLY A 323 8.97 21.01 12.82
CA GLY A 323 10.12 21.39 11.98
C GLY A 323 10.95 20.19 11.51
N ASP A 324 12.25 20.16 11.84
CA ASP A 324 13.14 19.04 11.48
C ASP A 324 12.73 17.72 12.17
N GLU A 325 12.14 17.80 13.37
CA GLU A 325 11.77 16.63 14.17
C GLU A 325 10.63 15.81 13.56
N SER A 326 9.77 16.44 12.73
CA SER A 326 8.68 15.74 12.03
C SER A 326 9.13 14.90 10.83
N VAL A 327 10.39 15.01 10.41
CA VAL A 327 10.96 14.19 9.32
C VAL A 327 11.81 13.07 9.88
N ILE A 328 11.38 11.83 9.66
CA ILE A 328 12.14 10.61 9.95
C ILE A 328 12.97 10.23 8.71
N CYS A 329 14.29 10.19 8.84
CA CYS A 329 15.17 9.82 7.73
C CYS A 329 15.47 8.31 7.72
N THR A 330 15.31 7.68 6.56
CA THR A 330 15.60 6.25 6.37
C THR A 330 16.49 6.04 5.14
N SER A 331 17.38 5.06 5.21
CA SER A 331 18.27 4.69 4.11
C SER A 331 17.58 3.72 3.14
N GLY A 332 17.88 3.85 1.86
CA GLY A 332 17.49 2.90 0.81
C GLY A 332 18.25 1.59 0.90
N ILE A 333 19.41 1.60 1.57
CA ILE A 333 20.19 0.42 1.90
C ILE A 333 19.73 -0.08 3.29
N SER A 334 18.75 -0.97 3.31
CA SER A 334 18.39 -1.73 4.51
C SER A 334 19.58 -2.62 4.89
N THR A 335 20.39 -2.21 5.87
CA THR A 335 21.41 -2.99 6.62
C THR A 335 21.88 -4.30 5.96
N SER A 336 22.36 -4.21 4.73
CA SER A 336 23.10 -5.29 4.05
C SER A 336 24.61 -5.04 4.14
N ILE A 337 25.02 -3.87 4.68
CA ILE A 337 26.41 -3.49 4.99
C ILE A 337 26.69 -3.80 6.47
N LYS A 338 26.38 -5.02 6.91
CA LYS A 338 26.94 -5.58 8.15
C LYS A 338 27.48 -6.97 7.87
N LYS A 339 28.40 -7.03 6.91
CA LYS A 339 29.42 -8.08 6.77
C LYS A 339 30.68 -7.41 6.22
N THR A 340 31.45 -6.82 7.13
CA THR A 340 32.90 -6.73 7.03
C THR A 340 33.47 -6.97 8.40
#